data_AF-A0A0D2EJH2-F1
#
_entry.id   AF-A0A0D2EJH2-F1
#
_cell.length_a   1.000
_cell.length_b   1.000
_cell.length_c   1.000
_cell.angle_alpha   90.00
_cell.angle_beta   90.00
_cell.angle_gamma   90.00
#
_symmetry.space_group_name_H-M   'P 1'
#
loop_
_entity.id
_entity.type
_entity.pdbx_description
1 polymer ?
#
loop_
_entity_poly.entity_id
_entity_poly.type
_entity_poly.pdbx_seq_one_letter_code
_entity_poly.pdbx_strand_id
1 'polypeptide(L)'
;MPELNVGICGAGIGGLAAAIAISKAGGKVTVLEAAAELGEIGAGIQMTPNVARLLIKWGVDKVIGDDLVEFEELNMRRRDGTRVGYTKTIPNVRE
;
A
#
# COMPACT_ATOMS: atom_id res chain seq x y z
N MET A 1 9.07 12.16 28.03
CA MET A 1 7.67 11.70 27.87
C MET A 1 7.67 10.19 28.03
N PRO A 2 6.69 9.58 28.72
CA PRO A 2 6.61 8.13 28.84
C PRO A 2 6.42 7.47 27.46
N GLU A 3 6.91 6.24 27.31
CA GLU A 3 6.79 5.45 26.08
C GLU A 3 5.31 5.11 25.81
N LEU A 4 4.79 5.52 24.65
CA LEU A 4 3.41 5.19 24.24
C LEU A 4 3.35 3.73 23.78
N ASN A 5 2.59 2.91 24.50
CA ASN A 5 2.35 1.50 24.17
C ASN A 5 0.98 1.35 23.49
N VAL A 6 0.95 0.80 22.28
CA VAL A 6 -0.27 0.68 21.46
C VAL A 6 -0.51 -0.76 21.04
N GLY A 7 -1.72 -1.27 21.33
CA GLY A 7 -2.23 -2.51 20.75
C GLY A 7 -3.08 -2.23 19.51
N ILE A 8 -2.85 -2.99 18.43
CA ILE A 8 -3.62 -2.93 17.18
C ILE A 8 -4.27 -4.30 16.95
N CYS A 9 -5.59 -4.33 16.82
CA CYS A 9 -6.35 -5.55 16.50
C CYS A 9 -6.59 -5.62 14.99
N GLY A 10 -5.91 -6.55 14.31
CA GLY A 10 -5.97 -6.81 12.88
C GLY A 10 -4.66 -6.45 12.16
N ALA A 11 -4.11 -7.41 11.41
CA ALA A 11 -2.92 -7.26 10.57
C ALA A 11 -3.25 -7.07 9.08
N GLY A 12 -4.41 -6.47 8.78
CA GLY A 12 -4.73 -5.98 7.43
C GLY A 12 -3.98 -4.70 7.07
N ILE A 13 -4.19 -4.19 5.85
CA ILE A 13 -3.50 -3.01 5.30
C ILE A 13 -3.57 -1.79 6.24
N GLY A 14 -4.74 -1.49 6.79
CA GLY A 14 -4.93 -0.38 7.72
C GLY A 14 -4.20 -0.57 9.05
N GLY A 15 -4.25 -1.78 9.62
CA GLY A 15 -3.59 -2.11 10.88
C GLY A 15 -2.07 -2.05 10.77
N LEU A 16 -1.50 -2.62 9.71
CA LEU A 16 -0.07 -2.57 9.43
C LEU A 16 0.41 -1.15 9.09
N ALA A 17 -0.36 -0.38 8.32
CA ALA A 17 -0.04 1.03 8.06
C ALA A 17 -0.02 1.86 9.35
N ALA A 18 -1.00 1.66 10.25
CA ALA A 18 -1.01 2.31 11.56
C ALA A 18 0.18 1.88 12.42
N ALA A 19 0.52 0.58 12.42
CA ALA A 19 1.68 0.07 13.16
C ALA A 19 2.99 0.73 12.72
N ILE A 20 3.22 0.83 11.40
CA ILE A 20 4.39 1.49 10.83
C ILE A 20 4.42 2.98 11.22
N ALA A 21 3.30 3.68 11.07
CA ALA A 21 3.22 5.10 11.37
C ALA A 21 3.49 5.41 12.85
N ILE A 22 2.88 4.66 13.76
CA ILE A 22 3.05 4.82 15.22
C ILE A 22 4.47 4.43 15.64
N SER A 23 5.01 3.33 15.11
CA SER A 23 6.38 2.90 15.39
C SER A 23 7.40 3.95 14.96
N LYS A 24 7.24 4.54 13.76
CA LYS A 24 8.11 5.63 13.27
C LYS A 24 7.96 6.93 14.07
N ALA A 25 6.85 7.12 14.77
CA ALA A 25 6.66 8.24 15.70
C ALA A 25 7.26 7.98 17.10
N GLY A 26 7.90 6.83 17.32
CA GLY A 26 8.53 6.45 18.59
C GLY A 26 7.63 5.69 19.56
N GLY A 27 6.44 5.25 19.12
CA GLY A 27 5.57 4.38 19.91
C GLY A 27 5.98 2.92 19.83
N LYS A 28 5.69 2.16 20.89
CA LYS A 28 5.85 0.71 20.92
C LYS A 28 4.52 0.05 20.53
N VAL A 29 4.53 -0.73 19.45
CA VAL A 29 3.30 -1.30 18.87
C VAL A 29 3.29 -2.82 19.01
N THR A 30 2.13 -3.37 19.40
CA THR A 30 1.83 -4.80 19.33
C THR A 30 0.65 -5.00 18.38
N VAL A 31 0.83 -5.79 17.32
CA VAL A 31 -0.24 -6.15 16.37
C VAL A 31 -0.76 -7.55 16.73
N LEU A 32 -2.08 -7.68 16.82
CA LEU A 32 -2.78 -8.93 17.13
C LEU A 32 -3.65 -9.31 15.94
N GLU A 33 -3.40 -10.46 15.34
CA GLU A 33 -4.20 -11.00 14.24
C GLU A 33 -4.87 -12.31 14.67
N ALA A 34 -6.12 -12.50 14.25
CA ALA A 34 -6.89 -13.70 14.55
C ALA A 34 -6.48 -14.86 13.63
N ALA A 35 -6.07 -14.58 12.39
CA ALA A 35 -5.52 -15.57 11.49
C ALA A 35 -4.17 -16.11 11.99
N ALA A 36 -3.96 -17.42 11.84
CA ALA A 36 -2.71 -18.08 12.23
C ALA A 36 -1.52 -17.65 11.35
N GLU A 37 -1.81 -17.22 10.12
CA GLU A 37 -0.84 -16.72 9.16
C GLU A 37 -1.48 -15.60 8.31
N LEU A 38 -0.64 -14.71 7.78
CA LEU A 38 -1.07 -13.73 6.79
C LEU A 38 -1.22 -14.45 5.44
N GLY A 39 -2.45 -14.56 4.95
CA GLY A 39 -2.76 -15.17 3.66
C GLY A 39 -2.98 -14.14 2.56
N GLU A 40 -2.74 -14.53 1.31
CA GLU A 40 -3.09 -13.74 0.14
C GLU A 40 -4.51 -14.07 -0.37
N ILE A 41 -5.25 -13.04 -0.77
CA ILE A 41 -6.56 -13.18 -1.44
C ILE A 41 -6.38 -13.38 -2.97
N GLY A 42 -5.16 -13.14 -3.50
CA GLY A 42 -4.80 -13.41 -4.91
C GLY A 42 -5.21 -12.33 -5.91
N ALA A 43 -5.37 -11.07 -5.47
CA ALA A 43 -5.68 -9.96 -6.36
C ALA A 43 -4.72 -8.78 -6.14
N GLY A 44 -4.29 -8.15 -7.23
CA GLY A 44 -3.54 -6.90 -7.18
C GLY A 44 -4.40 -5.75 -6.63
N ILE A 45 -3.80 -4.88 -5.82
CA ILE A 45 -4.47 -3.69 -5.27
C ILE A 45 -3.85 -2.46 -5.92
N GLN A 46 -4.68 -1.66 -6.57
CA GLN A 46 -4.23 -0.39 -7.14
C GLN A 46 -3.98 0.62 -6.02
N MET A 47 -2.82 1.27 -6.06
CA MET A 47 -2.47 2.37 -5.16
C MET A 47 -2.43 3.70 -5.92
N THR A 48 -3.05 4.71 -5.34
CA THR A 48 -3.01 6.09 -5.86
C THR A 48 -1.78 6.85 -5.34
N PRO A 49 -1.34 7.94 -6.00
CA PRO A 49 -0.08 8.63 -5.67
C PRO A 49 0.04 9.15 -4.22
N ASN A 50 -1.07 9.50 -3.58
CA ASN A 50 -1.11 9.92 -2.18
C ASN A 50 -0.77 8.79 -1.19
N VAL A 51 -1.09 7.54 -1.52
CA VAL A 51 -0.75 6.37 -0.71
C VAL A 51 0.67 5.89 -1.05
N ALA A 52 0.99 5.82 -2.35
CA ALA A 52 2.29 5.36 -2.84
C ALA A 52 3.47 6.14 -2.21
N ARG A 53 3.37 7.47 -2.13
CA ARG A 53 4.42 8.29 -1.50
C ARG A 53 4.70 7.93 -0.03
N LEU A 54 3.69 7.50 0.72
CA LEU A 54 3.86 7.11 2.12
C LEU A 54 4.53 5.75 2.21
N LEU A 55 4.08 4.79 1.40
CA LEU A 55 4.68 3.46 1.36
C LEU A 55 6.15 3.51 0.93
N ILE A 56 6.48 4.33 -0.07
CA ILE A 56 7.88 4.58 -0.50
C ILE A 56 8.69 5.20 0.64
N LYS A 57 8.16 6.25 1.32
CA LYS A 57 8.83 6.85 2.49
C LYS A 57 9.06 5.84 3.62
N TRP A 58 8.18 4.85 3.74
CA TRP A 58 8.30 3.78 4.73
C TRP A 58 9.18 2.61 4.29
N GLY A 59 9.62 2.58 3.03
CA GLY A 59 10.43 1.50 2.45
C GLY A 59 9.62 0.25 2.09
N VAL A 60 8.29 0.34 2.07
CA VAL A 60 7.38 -0.78 1.76
C VAL A 60 7.45 -1.14 0.28
N ASP A 61 7.71 -0.18 -0.60
CA ASP A 61 8.01 -0.39 -2.02
C ASP A 61 9.13 -1.44 -2.22
N LYS A 62 10.16 -1.40 -1.37
CA LYS A 62 11.28 -2.36 -1.42
C LYS A 62 10.90 -3.74 -0.91
N VAL A 63 9.93 -3.80 0.01
CA VAL A 63 9.41 -5.08 0.54
C VAL A 63 8.53 -5.76 -0.49
N ILE A 64 7.72 -4.99 -1.24
CA ILE A 64 6.92 -5.50 -2.36
C ILE A 64 7.84 -5.98 -3.49
N GLY A 65 8.93 -5.25 -3.77
CA GLY A 65 9.96 -5.69 -4.71
C GLY A 65 9.43 -5.86 -6.13
N ASP A 66 9.70 -7.01 -6.74
CA ASP A 66 9.38 -7.30 -8.14
C ASP A 66 7.87 -7.42 -8.42
N ASP A 67 7.04 -7.60 -7.37
CA ASP A 67 5.59 -7.65 -7.49
C ASP A 67 4.95 -6.24 -7.63
N LEU A 68 5.74 -5.17 -7.48
CA LEU A 68 5.27 -3.81 -7.64
C LEU A 68 5.19 -3.44 -9.13
N VAL A 69 3.96 -3.43 -9.66
CA VAL A 69 3.70 -3.05 -11.06
C VAL A 69 3.43 -1.54 -11.18
N GLU A 70 4.33 -0.85 -11.86
CA GLU A 70 4.12 0.53 -12.30
C GLU A 70 3.44 0.56 -13.66
N PHE A 71 2.38 1.36 -13.81
CA PHE A 71 1.67 1.50 -15.07
C PHE A 71 1.90 2.89 -15.68
N GLU A 72 2.13 2.92 -16.99
CA GLU A 72 2.37 4.14 -17.77
C GLU A 72 1.08 4.80 -18.25
N GLU A 73 0.02 4.00 -18.40
CA GLU A 73 -1.23 4.45 -18.96
C GLU A 73 -2.43 3.68 -18.40
N LEU A 74 -3.52 4.41 -18.23
CA LEU A 74 -4.84 3.86 -17.95
C LEU A 74 -5.67 3.95 -19.23
N ASN A 75 -6.15 2.80 -19.70
CA ASN A 75 -7.00 2.70 -20.89
C ASN A 75 -8.40 2.24 -20.48
N MET A 76 -9.42 2.99 -20.89
CA MET A 76 -10.82 2.54 -20.82
C MET A 76 -11.23 2.03 -22.20
N ARG A 77 -11.79 0.82 -22.24
CA ARG A 77 -12.18 0.15 -23.49
C ARG A 77 -13.65 -0.28 -23.44
N ARG A 78 -14.31 -0.24 -24.60
CA ARG A 78 -15.61 -0.90 -24.82
C ARG A 78 -15.42 -2.41 -24.90
N ARG A 79 -16.55 -3.14 -24.85
CA ARG A 79 -16.58 -4.61 -25.00
C ARG A 79 -15.92 -5.09 -26.31
N ASP A 80 -16.00 -4.31 -27.37
CA ASP A 80 -15.39 -4.59 -28.68
C ASP A 80 -13.87 -4.28 -28.73
N GLY A 81 -13.28 -3.88 -27.60
CA GLY A 81 -11.86 -3.51 -27.49
C GLY A 81 -11.55 -2.07 -27.89
N THR A 82 -12.52 -1.32 -28.46
CA THR A 82 -12.35 0.07 -28.86
C THR A 82 -11.97 0.93 -27.65
N ARG A 83 -10.85 1.65 -27.73
CA ARG A 83 -10.41 2.57 -26.68
C ARG A 83 -11.33 3.80 -26.67
N VAL A 84 -11.93 4.08 -25.51
CA VAL A 84 -12.83 5.23 -25.29
C VAL A 84 -12.28 6.26 -24.31
N GLY A 85 -11.28 5.87 -23.51
CA GLY A 85 -10.59 6.77 -22.61
C GLY A 85 -9.11 6.41 -22.52
N TYR A 86 -8.30 7.44 -22.39
CA TYR A 86 -6.85 7.34 -22.27
C TYR A 86 -6.38 8.34 -21.23
N THR A 87 -5.54 7.89 -20.31
CA THR A 87 -4.86 8.76 -19.36
C THR A 87 -3.43 8.28 -19.22
N LYS A 88 -2.47 9.17 -19.53
CA LYS A 88 -1.06 8.93 -19.24
C LYS A 88 -0.79 9.26 -17.77
N THR A 89 -0.01 8.44 -17.07
CA THR A 89 0.43 8.78 -15.71
C THR A 89 1.44 9.94 -15.76
N ILE A 90 1.14 11.04 -15.05
CA ILE A 90 2.00 12.24 -14.97
C ILE A 90 1.95 12.80 -13.54
N PRO A 91 3.09 13.14 -12.91
CA PRO A 91 4.46 12.73 -13.26
C PRO A 91 4.72 11.26 -12.88
N ASN A 92 5.83 10.70 -13.36
CA ASN A 92 6.26 9.37 -12.95
C ASN A 92 6.43 9.35 -11.43
N VAL A 93 5.94 8.30 -10.75
CA VAL A 93 5.89 8.24 -9.27
C VAL A 93 7.30 8.25 -8.63
N ARG A 94 8.35 8.06 -9.43
CA ARG A 94 9.76 8.07 -9.03
C ARG A 94 10.53 9.35 -9.40
N GLU A 95 9.91 10.32 -10.08
CA GLU A 95 10.51 11.63 -10.39
C GLU A 95 10.28 12.66 -9.27
#